data_AF-A0A967I1D3-F1
#
_entry.id   AF-A0A967I1D3-F1
#
_cell.length_a   1.000
_cell.length_b   1.000
_cell.length_c   1.000
_cell.angle_alpha   90.00
_cell.angle_beta   90.00
_cell.angle_gamma   90.00
#
_symmetry.space_group_name_H-M   'P 1'
#
loop_
_entity.id
_entity.type
_entity.pdbx_description
1 polymer ?
#
loop_
_entity_poly.entity_id
_entity_poly.type
_entity_poly.pdbx_seq_one_letter_code
_entity_poly.pdbx_strand_id
1 'polypeptide(L)' 'DPLKPEEPFKMVINIPNSDRRLAIDSEVVWVNVHGPDHSVTPRGMGVQFTQLSSNDRQFLNRMIINRV' A
#
# COMPACT_ATOMS: atom_id res chain seq x y z
N ASP A 1 -10.83 -3.82 9.76
CA ASP A 1 -11.13 -4.96 8.88
C ASP A 1 -10.79 -4.61 7.45
N PRO A 2 -10.27 -5.54 6.64
CA PRO A 2 -9.93 -5.24 5.25
C PRO A 2 -11.19 -4.87 4.45
N LEU A 3 -11.02 -3.95 3.50
CA LEU A 3 -12.06 -3.56 2.55
C LEU A 3 -12.34 -4.70 1.56
N LYS A 4 -13.44 -4.61 0.80
CA LYS A 4 -13.80 -5.65 -0.18
C LYS A 4 -12.91 -5.56 -1.43
N PRO A 5 -12.67 -6.67 -2.15
CA PRO A 5 -12.05 -6.61 -3.47
C PRO A 5 -12.76 -5.61 -4.39
N GLU A 6 -12.01 -4.94 -5.26
CA GLU A 6 -12.48 -3.92 -6.21
C GLU A 6 -13.02 -2.63 -5.55
N GLU A 7 -12.99 -2.54 -4.21
CA GLU A 7 -13.43 -1.34 -3.51
C GLU A 7 -12.42 -0.19 -3.69
N PRO A 8 -12.82 0.95 -4.28
CA PRO A 8 -11.94 2.11 -4.45
C PRO A 8 -11.85 2.92 -3.15
N PHE A 9 -10.66 3.37 -2.79
CA PHE A 9 -10.45 4.18 -1.60
C PHE A 9 -9.17 5.02 -1.69
N LYS A 10 -9.05 6.03 -0.81
CA LYS A 10 -7.85 6.86 -0.67
C LYS A 10 -7.00 6.37 0.49
N MET A 11 -5.71 6.21 0.25
CA MET A 11 -4.72 5.84 1.27
C MET A 11 -3.68 6.93 1.44
N VAL A 12 -3.14 7.07 2.66
CA VAL A 12 -1.92 7.84 2.90
C VAL A 12 -0.81 6.90 3.35
N ILE A 13 0.32 6.91 2.65
CA ILE A 13 1.52 6.15 3.02
C ILE A 13 2.55 7.08 3.63
N ASN A 14 2.99 6.76 4.85
CA ASN A 14 4.12 7.41 5.49
C ASN A 14 5.41 6.67 5.09
N ILE A 15 6.37 7.38 4.52
CA ILE A 15 7.62 6.77 4.06
C ILE A 15 8.68 6.93 5.14
N PRO A 16 9.31 5.84 5.62
CA PRO A 16 10.24 5.98 6.73
C PRO A 16 11.49 6.75 6.31
N ASN A 17 12.07 7.51 7.25
CA ASN A 17 13.17 8.46 7.02
C ASN A 17 12.81 9.58 6.03
N SER A 18 11.52 9.92 5.92
CA SER A 18 11.04 11.03 5.10
C SER A 18 9.86 11.71 5.76
N ASP A 19 9.83 13.05 5.69
CA ASP A 19 8.64 13.82 6.08
C ASP A 19 7.56 13.81 5.00
N ARG A 20 7.87 13.26 3.81
CA ARG A 20 6.92 13.17 2.71
C ARG A 20 5.90 12.06 2.97
N ARG A 21 4.63 12.41 2.81
CA ARG A 21 3.49 11.49 2.79
C ARG A 21 2.97 11.37 1.37
N LEU A 22 2.53 10.18 0.98
CA LEU A 22 1.93 9.94 -0.33
C LEU A 22 0.44 9.68 -0.16
N ALA A 23 -0.39 10.57 -0.69
CA ALA A 23 -1.82 10.33 -0.86
C ALA A 23 -2.04 9.62 -2.19
N ILE A 24 -2.70 8.45 -2.15
CA ILE A 24 -2.80 7.55 -3.30
C ILE A 24 -4.25 7.08 -3.46
N ASP A 25 -4.79 7.24 -4.66
CA ASP A 25 -6.03 6.56 -5.06
C ASP A 25 -5.72 5.09 -5.34
N SER A 26 -6.47 4.20 -4.70
CA SER A 26 -6.19 2.77 -4.68
C SER A 26 -7.46 1.94 -4.80
N GLU A 27 -7.29 0.69 -5.21
CA GLU A 27 -8.33 -0.33 -5.17
C GLU A 27 -7.80 -1.60 -4.49
N VAL A 28 -8.68 -2.37 -3.88
CA VAL A 28 -8.32 -3.64 -3.25
C VAL A 28 -8.21 -4.74 -4.30
N VAL A 29 -7.07 -5.43 -4.34
CA VAL A 29 -6.81 -6.55 -5.28
C VAL A 29 -6.99 -7.90 -4.61
N TRP A 30 -6.64 -8.00 -3.33
CA TRP A 30 -6.85 -9.23 -2.56
C TRP A 30 -7.09 -8.92 -1.09
N VAL A 31 -7.77 -9.84 -0.42
CA VAL A 31 -8.11 -9.73 1.00
C VAL A 31 -7.73 -11.00 1.71
N ASN A 32 -7.05 -10.87 2.85
CA ASN A 32 -6.90 -11.93 3.82
C ASN A 32 -7.75 -11.61 5.06
N VAL A 33 -8.95 -12.19 5.15
CA VAL A 33 -9.81 -12.07 6.32
C VAL A 33 -9.39 -13.00 7.47
N HIS A 34 -8.59 -14.04 7.17
CA HIS A 34 -8.16 -15.06 8.10
C HIS A 34 -6.85 -14.64 8.79
N GLY A 35 -6.94 -14.22 10.05
CA GLY A 35 -5.81 -14.21 10.98
C GLY A 35 -6.36 -14.51 12.38
N PRO A 36 -5.63 -15.16 13.31
CA PRO A 36 -4.23 -15.58 13.35
C PRO A 36 -4.07 -17.12 13.42
N ASP A 37 -4.53 -17.87 12.39
CA ASP A 37 -4.27 -19.32 12.38
C ASP A 37 -2.85 -19.66 11.90
N HIS A 38 -2.18 -18.76 11.18
CA HIS A 38 -0.77 -18.90 10.80
C HIS A 38 -0.01 -17.56 10.88
N SER A 39 1.17 -17.58 11.51
CA SER A 39 2.04 -16.43 11.81
C SER A 39 2.68 -15.76 10.59
N VAL A 40 2.43 -16.26 9.39
CA VAL A 40 3.12 -15.87 8.15
C VAL A 40 2.42 -14.73 7.41
N THR A 41 1.09 -14.58 7.55
CA THR A 41 0.33 -13.54 6.83
C THR A 41 -0.71 -12.90 7.74
N PRO A 42 -0.53 -11.63 8.17
CA PRO A 42 -1.51 -10.96 9.00
C PRO A 42 -2.84 -10.74 8.24
N ARG A 43 -3.92 -10.55 9.00
CA ARG A 43 -5.20 -10.10 8.46
C ARG A 43 -5.01 -8.75 7.77
N GLY A 44 -5.44 -8.63 6.52
CA GLY A 44 -5.15 -7.44 5.73
C GLY A 44 -5.63 -7.52 4.28
N MET A 45 -5.09 -6.63 3.45
CA MET A 45 -5.44 -6.51 2.04
C MET A 45 -4.23 -6.06 1.22
N GLY A 46 -4.16 -6.52 -0.02
CA GLY A 46 -3.26 -5.97 -1.03
C GLY A 46 -4.02 -5.01 -1.92
N VAL A 47 -3.33 -3.95 -2.34
CA VAL A 47 -3.95 -2.81 -3.00
C VAL A 47 -3.15 -2.46 -4.26
N GLN A 48 -3.84 -2.02 -5.30
CA GLN A 48 -3.25 -1.47 -6.50
C GLN A 48 -3.43 0.04 -6.51
N PHE A 49 -2.35 0.76 -6.83
CA PHE A 49 -2.40 2.21 -6.99
C PHE A 49 -3.03 2.52 -8.36
N THR A 50 -4.21 3.13 -8.37
CA THR A 50 -4.94 3.43 -9.61
C THR A 50 -4.49 4.75 -10.22
N GLN A 51 -3.99 5.68 -9.39
CA GLN A 51 -3.35 6.92 -9.83
C GLN A 51 -2.08 7.18 -9.03
N LEU A 52 -0.97 7.40 -9.74
CA LEU A 52 0.31 7.76 -9.15
C LEU A 52 1.05 8.71 -10.09
N SER A 53 1.41 9.90 -9.60
CA SER A 53 2.17 10.84 -10.42
C SER A 53 3.56 10.29 -10.75
N SER A 54 4.13 10.69 -11.88
CA SER A 54 5.51 10.31 -12.25
C SER A 54 6.52 10.71 -11.17
N ASN A 55 6.29 11.83 -10.47
CA ASN A 55 7.14 12.31 -9.38
C ASN A 55 7.02 11.43 -8.13
N ASP A 56 5.83 10.97 -7.78
CA ASP A 56 5.61 10.03 -6.67
C ASP A 56 6.22 8.66 -6.99
N ARG A 57 6.06 8.19 -8.24
CA ARG A 57 6.65 6.93 -8.70
C ARG A 57 8.17 6.95 -8.64
N GLN A 58 8.81 8.01 -9.13
CA GLN A 58 10.26 8.16 -9.04
C GLN A 58 10.74 8.23 -7.58
N PHE A 59 10.01 8.94 -6.72
CA PHE A 59 10.32 9.02 -5.31
C PHE A 59 10.26 7.64 -4.62
N LEU A 60 9.19 6.88 -4.84
CA LEU A 60 9.06 5.51 -4.33
C LEU A 60 10.21 4.61 -4.81
N ASN A 61 10.55 4.67 -6.10
CA ASN A 61 11.67 3.89 -6.65
C ASN A 61 12.99 4.19 -5.94
N ARG A 62 13.30 5.48 -5.68
CA ARG A 62 14.52 5.86 -4.94
C ARG A 62 14.52 5.31 -3.51
N MET A 63 13.37 5.31 -2.84
CA MET A 63 13.25 4.85 -1.47
C MET A 63 13.36 3.32 -1.33
N ILE A 64 13.02 2.57 -2.37
CA ILE A 64 13.21 1.12 -2.43
C ILE A 64 14.67 0.79 -2.72
N ILE A 65 15.30 1.47 -3.68
CA ILE A 65 16.70 1.22 -4.08
C ILE A 65 17.67 1.52 -2.93
N ASN A 66 17.44 2.59 -2.16
CA ASN A 66 18.33 2.98 -1.05
C ASN A 66 18.24 2.07 0.19
N ARG A 67 17.42 1.00 0.16
CA ARG A 67 17.26 0.05 1.26
C ARG A 67 17.93 -1.31 1.03
N VAL A 68 18.56 -1.51 -0.12
CA VAL A 68 19.28 -2.74 -0.49
C VAL A 68 20.78 -2.56 -0.29
#